data_AF-A0A7S4V2H5-F1
#
_entry.id   AF-A0A7S4V2H5-F1
#
_cell.length_a   1.000
_cell.length_b   1.000
_cell.length_c   1.000
_cell.angle_alpha   90.00
_cell.angle_beta   90.00
_cell.angle_gamma   90.00
#
_symmetry.space_group_name_H-M   'P 1'
#
loop_
_entity.id
_entity.type
_entity.pdbx_description
1 polymer ?
#
loop_
_entity_poly.entity_id
_entity_poly.type
_entity_poly.pdbx_seq_one_letter_code
_entity_poly.pdbx_strand_id
1 'polypeptide(L)'
;MAAAARVGRREYDAEVRRHLEAVGELITGEEKVGRVPELAALAGEFAGMDVEARARAIAKAREVLIKLTVNGNPAVPAAEAYLEAMQGIVESGKTYVEDTVAELALRVVGKAGTKAGEVKALNRRLNVFMEFMEAADHKRVQGRIRNALGRRAPGKPARQSDEL
;
A
#
# COMPACT_ATOMS: atom_id res chain seq x y z
N MET A 1 -11.72 -28.05 27.16
CA MET A 1 -11.35 -26.70 26.66
C MET A 1 -10.34 -26.68 25.50
N ALA A 2 -9.62 -27.77 25.18
CA ALA A 2 -8.62 -27.76 24.09
C ALA A 2 -9.19 -27.80 22.65
N ALA A 3 -10.43 -28.27 22.45
CA ALA A 3 -11.06 -28.38 21.12
C ALA A 3 -11.51 -27.02 20.55
N ALA A 4 -12.15 -26.17 21.37
CA ALA A 4 -12.56 -24.81 20.96
C ALA A 4 -11.36 -23.93 20.59
N ALA A 5 -10.24 -24.06 21.32
CA ALA A 5 -8.99 -23.36 21.02
C ALA A 5 -8.27 -23.89 19.76
N ARG A 6 -8.58 -25.11 19.28
CA ARG A 6 -8.05 -25.66 18.02
C ARG A 6 -8.93 -25.28 16.83
N VAL A 7 -10.25 -25.24 17.01
CA VAL A 7 -11.20 -24.79 15.98
C VAL A 7 -11.02 -23.29 15.70
N GLY A 8 -11.00 -22.46 16.75
CA GLY A 8 -10.79 -21.01 16.60
C GLY A 8 -9.42 -20.65 15.99
N ARG A 9 -8.38 -21.46 16.23
CA ARG A 9 -7.08 -21.29 15.55
C ARG A 9 -7.13 -21.63 14.06
N ARG A 10 -7.85 -22.69 13.67
CA ARG A 10 -7.97 -23.09 12.25
C ARG A 10 -8.81 -22.11 11.43
N GLU A 11 -9.89 -21.58 12.01
CA GLU A 11 -10.72 -20.57 11.35
C GLU A 11 -9.96 -19.24 11.20
N TYR A 12 -9.22 -18.82 12.23
CA TYR A 12 -8.35 -17.65 12.18
C TYR A 12 -7.20 -17.81 11.18
N ASP A 13 -6.53 -18.96 11.15
CA ASP A 13 -5.47 -19.24 10.17
C ASP A 13 -6.02 -19.22 8.74
N ALA A 14 -7.26 -19.67 8.52
CA ALA A 14 -7.94 -19.60 7.24
C ALA A 14 -8.32 -18.15 6.86
N GLU A 15 -8.78 -17.35 7.81
CA GLU A 15 -9.12 -15.93 7.61
C GLU A 15 -7.87 -15.09 7.30
N VAL A 16 -6.80 -15.26 8.09
CA VAL A 16 -5.50 -14.61 7.84
C VAL A 16 -4.95 -15.04 6.48
N ARG A 17 -5.04 -16.32 6.12
CA ARG A 17 -4.61 -16.80 4.80
C ARG A 17 -5.41 -16.15 3.66
N ARG A 18 -6.75 -16.08 3.77
CA ARG A 18 -7.59 -15.39 2.78
C ARG A 18 -7.25 -13.92 2.65
N HIS A 19 -6.97 -13.24 3.76
CA HIS A 19 -6.53 -11.84 3.73
C HIS A 19 -5.15 -11.67 3.11
N LEU A 20 -4.23 -12.61 3.35
CA LEU A 20 -2.91 -12.60 2.73
C LEU A 20 -2.98 -12.90 1.23
N GLU A 21 -3.85 -13.80 0.79
CA GLU A 21 -4.13 -14.07 -0.62
C GLU A 21 -4.73 -12.82 -1.29
N ALA A 22 -5.73 -12.18 -0.66
CA ALA A 22 -6.30 -10.92 -1.15
C ALA A 22 -5.28 -9.77 -1.22
N VAL A 23 -4.38 -9.64 -0.24
CA VAL A 23 -3.27 -8.67 -0.29
C VAL A 23 -2.27 -9.02 -1.39
N GLY A 24 -1.98 -10.31 -1.59
CA GLY A 24 -1.15 -10.79 -2.68
C GLY A 24 -1.72 -10.37 -4.03
N GLU A 25 -3.00 -10.67 -4.25
CA GLU A 25 -3.75 -10.28 -5.46
C GLU A 25 -3.82 -8.76 -5.64
N LEU A 26 -4.04 -7.99 -4.58
CA LEU A 26 -4.03 -6.52 -4.64
C LEU A 26 -2.67 -5.97 -5.06
N ILE A 27 -1.58 -6.59 -4.61
CA ILE A 27 -0.22 -6.15 -4.93
C ILE A 27 0.18 -6.59 -6.35
N THR A 28 -0.36 -7.71 -6.85
CA THR A 28 0.11 -8.32 -8.12
C THR A 28 -0.89 -8.34 -9.28
N GLY A 29 -2.18 -8.05 -9.07
CA GLY A 29 -3.23 -8.64 -9.90
C GLY A 29 -4.37 -7.78 -10.46
N GLU A 30 -4.57 -6.51 -10.07
CA GLU A 30 -5.62 -5.69 -10.71
C GLU A 30 -5.07 -4.83 -11.86
N GLU A 31 -5.92 -4.60 -12.87
CA GLU A 31 -5.75 -3.52 -13.85
C GLU A 31 -5.45 -2.23 -13.06
N LYS A 32 -4.39 -1.52 -13.44
CA LYS A 32 -3.89 -0.34 -12.71
C LYS A 32 -4.85 0.86 -12.87
N VAL A 33 -6.06 0.73 -12.35
CA VAL A 33 -7.10 1.77 -12.36
C VAL A 33 -6.58 2.95 -11.54
N GLY A 34 -6.69 4.16 -12.09
CA GLY A 34 -6.14 5.39 -11.48
C GLY A 34 -4.71 5.74 -11.91
N ARG A 35 -4.09 4.94 -12.80
CA ARG A 35 -2.78 5.22 -13.38
C ARG A 35 -2.86 6.36 -14.39
N VAL A 36 -1.93 7.30 -14.29
CA VAL A 36 -1.69 8.34 -15.29
C VAL A 36 -0.34 8.02 -15.94
N PRO A 37 -0.27 7.61 -17.22
CA PRO A 37 0.97 7.15 -17.84
C PRO A 37 2.16 8.12 -17.70
N GLU A 38 1.91 9.42 -17.88
CA GLU A 38 2.93 10.47 -17.74
C GLU A 38 3.49 10.55 -16.30
N LEU A 39 2.65 10.39 -15.27
CA LEU A 39 3.08 10.38 -13.87
C LEU A 39 3.72 9.04 -13.46
N ALA A 40 3.24 7.94 -14.04
CA ALA A 40 3.79 6.61 -13.79
C ALA A 40 5.24 6.48 -14.27
N ALA A 41 5.58 7.11 -15.40
CA ALA A 41 6.95 7.19 -15.88
C ALA A 41 7.85 7.93 -14.87
N LEU A 42 7.38 9.05 -14.32
CA LEU A 42 8.11 9.80 -13.30
C LEU A 42 8.27 8.98 -12.00
N ALA A 43 7.24 8.25 -11.58
CA ALA A 43 7.24 7.49 -10.33
C ALA A 43 8.34 6.43 -10.24
N GLY A 44 8.53 5.65 -11.32
CA GLY A 44 9.50 4.55 -11.34
C GLY A 44 10.96 5.00 -11.20
N GLU A 45 11.27 6.23 -11.61
CA GLU A 45 12.63 6.79 -11.58
C GLU A 45 12.85 7.75 -10.42
N PHE A 46 11.78 8.26 -9.80
CA PHE A 46 11.83 9.37 -8.85
C PHE A 46 12.78 9.14 -7.68
N ALA A 47 12.81 7.93 -7.13
CA ALA A 47 13.69 7.58 -6.02
C ALA A 47 15.18 7.63 -6.39
N GLY A 48 15.53 7.37 -7.65
CA GLY A 48 16.91 7.43 -8.16
C GLY A 48 17.35 8.82 -8.63
N MET A 49 16.43 9.76 -8.78
CA MET A 49 16.72 11.14 -9.20
C MET A 49 17.50 11.91 -8.14
N ASP A 50 18.36 12.83 -8.59
CA ASP A 50 18.98 13.84 -7.73
C ASP A 50 17.97 14.91 -7.28
N VAL A 51 18.40 15.81 -6.39
CA VAL A 51 17.53 16.83 -5.78
C VAL A 51 16.89 17.74 -6.82
N GLU A 52 17.64 18.19 -7.83
CA GLU A 52 17.11 19.09 -8.85
C GLU A 52 16.14 18.37 -9.79
N ALA A 53 16.47 17.13 -10.18
CA ALA A 53 15.62 16.29 -11.00
C ALA A 53 14.30 15.96 -10.28
N ARG A 54 14.35 15.67 -8.97
CA ARG A 54 13.14 15.50 -8.15
C ARG A 54 12.28 16.77 -8.11
N ALA A 55 12.89 17.94 -7.95
CA ALA A 55 12.16 19.22 -7.97
C ALA A 55 11.46 19.45 -9.32
N ARG A 56 12.14 19.16 -10.44
CA ARG A 56 11.55 19.23 -11.78
C ARG A 56 10.43 18.21 -11.97
N ALA A 57 10.60 16.98 -11.51
CA ALA A 57 9.57 15.94 -11.56
C ALA A 57 8.32 16.32 -10.75
N ILE A 58 8.48 16.92 -9.57
CA ILE A 58 7.37 17.45 -8.75
C ILE A 58 6.65 18.58 -9.49
N ALA A 59 7.38 19.54 -10.07
CA ALA A 59 6.78 20.63 -10.84
C ALA A 59 5.99 20.08 -12.04
N LYS A 60 6.56 19.12 -12.76
CA LYS A 60 5.91 18.44 -13.88
C LYS A 60 4.65 17.69 -13.44
N ALA A 61 4.71 16.98 -12.31
CA ALA A 61 3.54 16.29 -11.76
C ALA A 61 2.40 17.27 -11.43
N ARG A 62 2.72 18.44 -10.85
CA ARG A 62 1.74 19.50 -10.59
C ARG A 62 1.09 20.02 -11.88
N GLU A 63 1.87 20.26 -12.93
CA GLU A 63 1.32 20.69 -14.23
C GLU A 63 0.35 19.65 -14.82
N VAL A 64 0.70 18.38 -14.74
CA VAL A 64 -0.17 17.29 -15.20
C VAL A 64 -1.45 17.24 -14.39
N LEU A 65 -1.39 17.37 -13.06
CA LEU A 65 -2.58 17.41 -12.21
C LEU A 65 -3.50 18.59 -12.53
N ILE A 66 -2.94 19.77 -12.80
CA ILE A 66 -3.71 20.94 -13.22
C ILE A 66 -4.44 20.64 -14.54
N LYS A 67 -3.76 20.03 -15.53
CA LYS A 67 -4.39 19.65 -16.81
C LYS A 67 -5.47 18.59 -16.65
N LEU A 68 -5.30 17.69 -15.68
CA LEU A 68 -6.29 16.67 -15.33
C LEU A 68 -7.42 17.24 -14.45
N THR A 69 -7.39 18.51 -14.09
CA THR A 69 -8.46 19.14 -13.30
C THR A 69 -9.43 19.86 -14.24
N VAL A 70 -10.67 19.40 -14.27
CA VAL A 70 -11.75 20.00 -15.09
C VAL A 70 -12.81 20.56 -14.15
N ASN A 71 -13.11 21.86 -14.26
CA ASN A 71 -14.05 22.56 -13.38
C ASN A 71 -13.74 22.39 -11.89
N GLY A 72 -12.45 22.42 -11.52
CA GLY A 72 -11.99 22.24 -10.14
C GLY A 72 -12.06 20.81 -9.60
N ASN A 73 -12.44 19.82 -10.43
CA ASN A 73 -12.50 18.42 -10.05
C ASN A 73 -11.42 17.59 -10.75
N PRO A 74 -10.74 16.65 -10.05
CA PRO A 74 -9.79 15.75 -10.69
C PRO A 74 -10.52 14.80 -11.64
N ALA A 75 -10.19 14.86 -12.93
CA ALA A 75 -10.72 13.97 -13.96
C ALA A 75 -10.22 12.53 -13.80
N VAL A 76 -9.04 12.34 -13.21
CA VAL A 76 -8.48 11.04 -12.90
C VAL A 76 -8.41 10.85 -11.38
N PRO A 77 -9.27 9.98 -10.81
CA PRO A 77 -9.22 9.67 -9.38
C PRO A 77 -7.85 9.12 -8.97
N ALA A 78 -7.35 9.56 -7.82
CA ALA A 78 -6.06 9.20 -7.24
C ALA A 78 -4.80 9.73 -7.96
N ALA A 79 -4.93 10.56 -9.00
CA ALA A 79 -3.75 11.19 -9.62
C ALA A 79 -2.94 12.02 -8.61
N GLU A 80 -3.60 12.66 -7.65
CA GLU A 80 -2.96 13.43 -6.55
C GLU A 80 -2.02 12.57 -5.69
N ALA A 81 -2.24 11.25 -5.62
CA ALA A 81 -1.39 10.34 -4.87
C ALA A 81 0.04 10.26 -5.44
N TYR A 82 0.25 10.59 -6.72
CA TYR A 82 1.60 10.69 -7.28
C TYR A 82 2.37 11.85 -6.65
N LEU A 83 1.73 13.02 -6.53
CA LEU A 83 2.36 14.19 -5.93
C LEU A 83 2.59 13.97 -4.43
N GLU A 84 1.61 13.39 -3.74
CA GLU A 84 1.73 12.97 -2.34
C GLU A 84 2.95 12.07 -2.12
N ALA A 85 3.10 11.02 -2.94
CA ALA A 85 4.24 10.11 -2.85
C ALA A 85 5.57 10.80 -3.13
N MET A 86 5.65 11.64 -4.17
CA MET A 86 6.87 12.39 -4.49
C MET A 86 7.30 13.32 -3.35
N GLN A 87 6.36 14.06 -2.77
CA GLN A 87 6.62 14.96 -1.65
C GLN A 87 7.04 14.18 -0.41
N GLY A 88 6.34 13.09 -0.07
CA GLY A 88 6.70 12.23 1.05
C GLY A 88 8.08 11.59 0.91
N ILE A 89 8.51 11.22 -0.31
CA ILE A 89 9.87 10.74 -0.57
C ILE A 89 10.91 11.84 -0.32
N VAL A 90 10.62 13.09 -0.70
CA VAL A 90 11.53 14.22 -0.44
C VAL A 90 11.66 14.50 1.05
N GLU A 91 10.55 14.45 1.80
CA GLU A 91 10.51 14.78 3.22
C GLU A 91 11.03 13.66 4.12
N SER A 92 10.64 12.41 3.83
CA SER A 92 10.83 11.26 4.72
C SER A 92 11.61 10.11 4.08
N GLY A 93 12.07 10.27 2.84
CA GLY A 93 12.78 9.23 2.10
C GLY A 93 11.87 8.13 1.53
N LYS A 94 12.49 7.15 0.85
CA LYS A 94 11.78 6.06 0.14
C LYS A 94 10.90 5.21 1.07
N THR A 95 11.22 5.15 2.37
CA THR A 95 10.44 4.42 3.38
C THR A 95 9.02 4.93 3.54
N TYR A 96 8.76 6.21 3.22
CA TYR A 96 7.40 6.78 3.22
C TYR A 96 6.43 5.97 2.35
N VAL A 97 6.87 5.57 1.16
CA VAL A 97 6.06 4.77 0.24
C VAL A 97 5.76 3.41 0.83
N GLU A 98 6.77 2.73 1.39
CA GLU A 98 6.60 1.43 2.02
C GLU A 98 5.63 1.47 3.20
N ASP A 99 5.75 2.49 4.06
CA ASP A 99 4.86 2.73 5.20
C ASP A 99 3.41 2.93 4.75
N THR A 100 3.22 3.80 3.74
CA THR A 100 1.92 4.14 3.21
C THR A 100 1.24 2.95 2.55
N VAL A 101 1.96 2.17 1.74
CA VAL A 101 1.43 0.95 1.10
C VAL A 101 1.03 -0.08 2.16
N ALA A 102 1.84 -0.26 3.21
CA ALA A 102 1.50 -1.16 4.30
C ALA A 102 0.22 -0.71 5.04
N GLU A 103 0.08 0.58 5.33
CA GLU A 103 -1.13 1.13 5.96
C GLU A 103 -2.36 0.94 5.06
N LEU A 104 -2.28 1.35 3.79
CA LEU A 104 -3.37 1.24 2.84
C LEU A 104 -3.84 -0.21 2.67
N ALA A 105 -2.90 -1.15 2.52
CA ALA A 105 -3.22 -2.57 2.42
C ALA A 105 -3.93 -3.10 3.68
N LEU A 106 -3.45 -2.73 4.88
CA LEU A 106 -4.12 -3.11 6.13
C LEU A 106 -5.52 -2.50 6.26
N ARG A 107 -5.72 -1.28 5.74
CA ARG A 107 -7.04 -0.64 5.71
C ARG A 107 -7.97 -1.33 4.72
N VAL A 108 -7.50 -1.73 3.55
CA VAL A 108 -8.29 -2.51 2.58
C VAL A 108 -8.72 -3.84 3.20
N VAL A 109 -7.79 -4.56 3.83
CA VAL A 109 -8.09 -5.82 4.53
C VAL A 109 -9.09 -5.62 5.66
N GLY A 110 -8.87 -4.62 6.53
CA GLY A 110 -9.77 -4.32 7.64
C GLY A 110 -11.14 -3.78 7.23
N LYS A 111 -11.29 -3.40 5.95
CA LYS A 111 -12.53 -2.94 5.34
C LYS A 111 -13.20 -3.99 4.46
N ALA A 112 -12.72 -5.24 4.47
CA ALA A 112 -13.40 -6.37 3.82
C ALA A 112 -14.82 -6.49 4.39
N GLY A 113 -15.84 -6.08 3.63
CA GLY A 113 -17.24 -6.00 4.08
C GLY A 113 -17.85 -4.58 4.15
N THR A 114 -17.07 -3.53 3.87
CA THR A 114 -17.58 -2.14 3.77
C THR A 114 -18.02 -1.76 2.35
N LYS A 115 -18.53 -0.53 2.17
CA LYS A 115 -19.00 -0.02 0.87
C LYS A 115 -17.91 -0.17 -0.20
N ALA A 116 -18.25 -0.83 -1.31
CA ALA A 116 -17.34 -1.10 -2.43
C ALA A 116 -16.60 0.15 -2.95
N GLY A 117 -17.23 1.33 -2.88
CA GLY A 117 -16.63 2.60 -3.31
C GLY A 117 -15.41 3.02 -2.48
N GLU A 118 -15.39 2.76 -1.18
CA GLU A 118 -14.26 3.11 -0.31
C GLU A 118 -13.06 2.20 -0.56
N VAL A 119 -13.32 0.90 -0.68
CA VAL A 119 -12.29 -0.09 -1.04
C VAL A 119 -11.69 0.25 -2.40
N LYS A 120 -12.52 0.59 -3.39
CA LYS A 120 -12.06 1.01 -4.72
C LYS A 120 -11.20 2.29 -4.67
N ALA A 121 -11.52 3.26 -3.81
CA ALA A 121 -10.70 4.45 -3.65
C ALA A 121 -9.33 4.12 -3.02
N LEU A 122 -9.29 3.23 -2.03
CA LEU A 122 -8.04 2.76 -1.43
C LEU A 122 -7.18 1.97 -2.41
N ASN A 123 -7.77 1.05 -3.19
CA ASN A 123 -7.04 0.29 -4.21
C ASN A 123 -6.41 1.20 -5.27
N ARG A 124 -7.11 2.24 -5.73
CA ARG A 124 -6.54 3.21 -6.68
C ARG A 124 -5.33 3.93 -6.09
N ARG A 125 -5.38 4.36 -4.83
CA ARG A 125 -4.21 4.96 -4.16
C ARG A 125 -3.08 3.95 -4.02
N LEU A 126 -3.39 2.73 -3.56
CA LEU A 126 -2.42 1.65 -3.43
C LEU A 126 -1.67 1.41 -4.74
N ASN A 127 -2.39 1.33 -5.87
CA ASN A 127 -1.81 1.15 -7.20
C ASN A 127 -0.82 2.27 -7.56
N VAL A 128 -1.13 3.52 -7.24
CA VAL A 128 -0.22 4.65 -7.51
C VAL A 128 1.04 4.56 -6.67
N PHE A 129 0.93 4.29 -5.37
CA PHE A 129 2.09 4.18 -4.50
C PHE A 129 3.00 3.01 -4.88
N MET A 130 2.42 1.90 -5.36
CA MET A 130 3.18 0.76 -5.85
C MET A 130 4.04 1.08 -7.08
N GLU A 131 3.74 2.13 -7.86
CA GLU A 131 4.58 2.53 -9.00
C GLU A 131 5.92 3.15 -8.57
N PHE A 132 6.06 3.56 -7.30
CA PHE A 132 7.32 4.04 -6.73
C PHE A 132 8.18 2.92 -6.13
N MET A 133 7.69 1.68 -6.18
CA MET A 133 8.31 0.54 -5.52
C MET A 133 9.05 -0.34 -6.51
N GLU A 134 10.19 -0.85 -6.06
CA GLU A 134 10.92 -1.93 -6.71
C GLU A 134 10.47 -3.30 -6.16
N ALA A 135 10.82 -4.37 -6.87
CA ALA A 135 10.54 -5.75 -6.45
C ALA A 135 11.02 -6.07 -5.01
N ALA A 136 12.14 -5.50 -4.59
CA ALA A 136 12.67 -5.67 -3.23
C ALA A 136 11.78 -4.99 -2.18
N ASP A 137 11.20 -3.83 -2.51
CA ASP A 137 10.33 -3.05 -1.62
C ASP A 137 9.01 -3.80 -1.43
N HIS A 138 8.46 -4.37 -2.49
CA HIS A 138 7.23 -5.18 -2.41
C HIS A 138 7.38 -6.34 -1.42
N LYS A 139 8.52 -7.04 -1.45
CA LYS A 139 8.81 -8.12 -0.50
C LYS A 139 8.87 -7.61 0.95
N ARG A 140 9.49 -6.45 1.19
CA ARG A 140 9.56 -5.85 2.53
C ARG A 140 8.17 -5.49 3.04
N VAL A 141 7.36 -4.81 2.21
CA VAL A 141 5.99 -4.42 2.57
C VAL A 141 5.10 -5.64 2.82
N GLN A 142 5.17 -6.68 1.99
CA GLN A 142 4.47 -7.94 2.23
C GLN A 142 4.86 -8.56 3.58
N GLY A 143 6.15 -8.55 3.93
CA GLY A 143 6.62 -9.01 5.25
C GLY A 143 6.04 -8.20 6.40
N ARG A 144 5.96 -6.87 6.25
CA ARG A 144 5.38 -5.97 7.25
C ARG A 144 3.88 -6.19 7.43
N ILE A 145 3.13 -6.31 6.35
CA ILE A 145 1.69 -6.59 6.39
C ILE A 145 1.44 -7.95 7.06
N ARG A 146 2.20 -8.98 6.67
CA ARG A 146 2.11 -10.31 7.30
C ARG A 146 2.37 -10.26 8.80
N ASN A 147 3.42 -9.55 9.22
CA ASN A 147 3.73 -9.38 10.63
C ASN A 147 2.63 -8.62 11.39
N ALA A 148 2.06 -7.58 10.79
CA ALA A 148 0.98 -6.80 11.39
C ALA A 148 -0.30 -7.63 11.57
N LEU A 149 -0.66 -8.43 10.56
CA LEU A 149 -1.79 -9.35 10.63
C LEU A 149 -1.55 -10.47 11.66
N GLY A 150 -0.35 -11.05 11.68
CA GLY A 150 0.01 -12.10 12.65
C GLY A 150 0.13 -11.62 14.10
N ARG A 151 0.48 -10.34 14.35
CA ARG A 151 0.52 -9.73 15.69
C ARG A 151 -0.87 -9.35 16.24
N ARG A 152 -1.87 -9.22 15.37
CA ARG A 152 -3.28 -9.04 15.78
C ARG A 152 -3.93 -10.32 16.32
N ALA A 153 -3.21 -11.45 16.37
CA ALA A 153 -3.68 -12.67 17.00
C ALA A 153 -3.73 -12.50 18.53
N PRO A 154 -4.90 -12.57 19.19
CA PRO A 154 -4.94 -12.70 20.64
C PRO A 154 -4.41 -14.08 21.02
N GLY A 155 -3.29 -14.13 21.74
CA GLY A 155 -2.85 -15.34 22.44
C GLY A 155 -1.73 -16.15 21.80
N LYS A 156 -0.66 -15.51 21.32
CA LYS A 156 0.65 -16.16 21.38
C LYS A 156 1.23 -15.87 22.78
N PRO A 157 1.23 -16.82 23.74
CA PRO A 157 2.03 -16.62 24.94
C PRO A 157 3.46 -16.33 24.48
N ALA A 158 4.06 -15.29 25.07
CA ALA A 158 5.48 -15.05 24.92
C ALA A 158 6.18 -16.40 25.11
N ARG A 159 7.05 -16.79 24.18
CA ARG A 159 7.96 -17.91 24.44
C ARG A 159 8.72 -17.49 25.68
N GLN A 160 8.35 -18.06 26.83
CA GLN A 160 9.23 -18.09 27.98
C GLN A 160 10.47 -18.79 27.47
N SER A 161 11.55 -18.03 27.39
CA SER A 161 12.89 -18.54 27.20
C SER A 161 13.09 -19.60 28.28
N ASP A 162 13.28 -20.85 27.86
CA ASP A 162 13.96 -21.85 28.67
C ASP A 162 15.36 -21.32 28.92
N GLU A 163 15.59 -20.67 30.06
CA GLU A 163 16.93 -20.47 30.62
C GLU A 163 16.89 -20.73 32.13
N LEU A 164 17.39 -21.94 32.45
CA LEU A 164 18.02 -22.43 33.68
C LEU A 164 17.14 -22.70 34.91
#